data_AF-A0A9E5WVY2-F1
#
_entry.id   AF-A0A9E5WVY2-F1
#
_cell.length_a   1.000
_cell.length_b   1.000
_cell.length_c   1.000
_cell.angle_alpha   90.00
_cell.angle_beta   90.00
_cell.angle_gamma   90.00
#
_symmetry.space_group_name_H-M   'P 1'
#
loop_
_entity.id
_entity.type
_entity.pdbx_description
1 polymer ?
#
loop_
_entity_poly.entity_id
_entity_poly.type
_entity_poly.pdbx_seq_one_letter_code
_entity_poly.pdbx_strand_id
1 'polypeptide(L)'
;MIALKRVQTCPIGLHLGPRSVTLIQLAGPPEQRSIFAMAYAPLPGTDGVAPADRDRMIVETIRQLLSGHRFRGGQVVSCLGSEELFLQNVRLPQLPAEEVDKVVQWEAEERLPYPVGEAEIRHLVAGEVRQDANIKQEVILMACHRGVLKRHVGILEQA
;
A
#
# COMPACT_ATOMS: atom_id res chain seq x y z
N MET A 1 -16.25 17.79 36.50
CA MET A 1 -15.55 17.84 35.19
C MET A 1 -16.00 16.65 34.37
N ILE A 2 -16.78 16.87 33.31
CA ILE A 2 -17.16 15.80 32.38
C ILE A 2 -16.07 15.72 31.31
N ALA A 3 -15.27 14.65 31.34
CA ALA A 3 -14.32 14.36 30.28
C ALA A 3 -15.09 13.76 29.10
N LEU A 4 -15.35 14.55 28.06
CA LEU A 4 -15.85 14.04 26.79
C LEU A 4 -14.77 13.13 26.19
N LYS A 5 -15.01 11.81 26.17
CA LYS A 5 -14.15 10.84 25.48
C LYS A 5 -14.06 11.26 24.01
N ARG A 6 -12.90 11.79 23.61
CA ARG A 6 -12.61 12.14 22.22
C ARG A 6 -12.71 10.85 21.40
N VAL A 7 -13.56 10.84 20.38
CA VAL A 7 -13.69 9.69 19.47
C VAL A 7 -12.31 9.42 18.86
N GLN A 8 -11.73 8.27 19.18
CA GLN A 8 -10.45 7.84 18.64
C GLN A 8 -10.67 7.32 17.22
N THR A 9 -10.12 8.03 16.24
CA THR A 9 -10.19 7.67 14.82
C THR A 9 -8.90 6.99 14.38
N CYS A 10 -9.00 5.98 13.53
CA CYS A 10 -7.87 5.40 12.83
C CYS A 10 -7.33 6.34 11.74
N PRO A 11 -6.15 6.07 11.17
CA PRO A 11 -5.73 6.66 9.89
C PRO A 11 -6.81 6.46 8.80
N ILE A 12 -6.81 7.36 7.83
CA ILE A 12 -7.71 7.30 6.68
C ILE A 12 -7.20 6.22 5.73
N GLY A 13 -8.00 5.18 5.50
CA GLY A 13 -7.75 4.23 4.41
C GLY A 13 -8.08 4.88 3.08
N LEU A 14 -7.11 4.96 2.18
CA LEU A 14 -7.24 5.58 0.87
C LEU A 14 -6.84 4.58 -0.21
N HIS A 15 -7.82 4.22 -1.05
CA HIS A 15 -7.63 3.35 -2.20
C HIS A 15 -7.71 4.17 -3.49
N LEU A 16 -6.61 4.16 -4.26
CA LEU A 16 -6.54 4.70 -5.61
C LEU A 16 -6.77 3.57 -6.60
N GLY A 17 -8.01 3.45 -7.06
CA GLY A 17 -8.37 2.54 -8.15
C GLY A 17 -8.05 3.16 -9.52
N PRO A 18 -8.07 2.36 -10.59
CA PRO A 18 -7.83 2.86 -11.95
C PRO A 18 -8.88 3.90 -12.39
N ARG A 19 -10.11 3.79 -11.85
CA ARG A 19 -11.28 4.61 -12.21
C ARG A 19 -12.00 5.25 -11.02
N SER A 20 -11.41 5.23 -9.84
CA SER A 20 -12.04 5.80 -8.65
C SER A 20 -11.05 6.08 -7.53
N VAL A 21 -11.42 6.99 -6.65
CA VAL A 21 -10.79 7.22 -5.36
C VAL A 21 -11.79 6.88 -4.27
N THR A 22 -11.40 6.02 -3.33
CA THR A 22 -12.23 5.65 -2.18
C THR A 22 -11.49 5.96 -0.89
N LEU A 23 -12.14 6.68 0.01
CA LEU A 23 -11.63 6.97 1.36
C LEU A 23 -12.57 6.36 2.40
N ILE A 24 -11.99 5.74 3.42
CA ILE A 24 -12.70 5.23 4.59
C ILE A 24 -11.92 5.56 5.86
N GLN A 25 -12.62 5.98 6.91
CA GLN A 25 -12.02 6.16 8.22
C GLN A 25 -12.87 5.44 9.26
N LEU A 26 -12.20 4.65 10.09
CA LEU A 26 -12.83 3.91 11.17
C LEU A 26 -12.63 4.66 12.50
N ALA A 27 -13.54 4.45 13.44
CA ALA A 27 -13.43 4.94 14.81
C ALA A 27 -13.73 3.84 15.82
N GLY A 28 -13.22 4.03 17.04
CA GLY A 28 -13.43 3.11 18.16
C GLY A 28 -12.30 2.09 18.34
N PRO A 29 -12.38 1.29 19.41
CA PRO A 29 -11.39 0.25 19.69
C PRO A 29 -11.46 -0.86 18.64
N PRO A 30 -10.39 -1.67 18.46
CA PRO A 30 -10.33 -2.73 17.46
C PRO A 30 -11.56 -3.66 17.44
N GLU A 31 -12.10 -4.01 18.60
CA GLU A 31 -13.25 -4.92 18.74
C GLU A 31 -14.61 -4.29 18.41
N GLN A 32 -14.69 -2.95 18.32
CA GLN A 32 -15.95 -2.22 18.09
C GLN A 32 -15.77 -1.12 17.03
N ARG A 33 -14.96 -1.39 16.00
CA ARG A 33 -14.73 -0.42 14.92
C ARG A 33 -16.02 -0.15 14.15
N SER A 34 -16.33 1.13 13.99
CA SER A 34 -17.42 1.60 13.13
C SER A 34 -16.89 2.56 12.06
N ILE A 35 -17.65 2.70 10.97
CA ILE A 35 -17.32 3.67 9.93
C ILE A 35 -17.59 5.07 10.49
N PHE A 36 -16.54 5.88 10.55
CA PHE A 36 -16.60 7.27 10.98
C PHE A 36 -16.86 8.22 9.80
N ALA A 37 -16.17 7.99 8.69
CA ALA A 37 -16.37 8.72 7.44
C ALA A 37 -16.07 7.79 6.25
N MET A 38 -16.80 7.99 5.16
CA MET A 38 -16.60 7.30 3.89
C MET A 38 -16.87 8.28 2.76
N ALA A 39 -16.06 8.22 1.72
CA ALA A 39 -16.22 9.03 0.53
C ALA A 39 -15.75 8.27 -0.71
N TYR A 40 -16.37 8.56 -1.85
CA TYR A 40 -16.08 7.94 -3.13
C TYR A 40 -16.19 8.99 -4.23
N ALA A 41 -15.25 8.99 -5.16
CA ALA A 41 -15.36 9.73 -6.41
C ALA A 41 -14.91 8.88 -7.59
N PRO A 42 -15.63 8.90 -8.73
CA PRO A 42 -15.12 8.35 -9.97
C PRO A 42 -13.96 9.20 -10.49
N LEU A 43 -12.95 8.55 -11.07
CA LEU A 43 -11.92 9.19 -11.88
C LEU A 43 -12.26 8.97 -13.36
N PRO A 44 -12.03 9.98 -14.21
CA PRO A 44 -12.18 9.82 -15.65
C PRO A 44 -11.17 8.81 -16.20
N GLY A 45 -11.46 8.30 -17.40
CA GLY A 45 -10.53 7.43 -18.13
C GLY A 45 -9.20 8.13 -18.40
N THR A 46 -8.17 7.33 -18.66
CA THR A 46 -6.80 7.81 -18.87
C THR A 46 -6.47 8.10 -20.33
N ASP A 47 -7.43 7.87 -21.24
CA ASP A 47 -7.19 7.95 -22.69
C ASP A 47 -6.82 9.38 -23.10
N GLY A 48 -5.60 9.54 -23.61
CA GLY A 48 -5.07 10.84 -24.05
C GLY A 48 -4.72 11.82 -22.92
N VAL A 49 -4.76 11.39 -21.65
CA VAL A 49 -4.41 12.25 -20.50
C VAL A 49 -2.93 12.09 -20.16
N ALA A 50 -2.20 13.20 -20.08
CA ALA A 50 -0.80 13.17 -19.67
C ALA A 50 -0.68 12.70 -18.19
N PRO A 51 0.35 11.90 -17.83
CA PRO A 51 0.50 11.38 -16.48
C PRO A 51 0.48 12.47 -15.38
N ALA A 52 1.11 13.62 -15.62
CA ALA A 52 1.15 14.72 -14.66
C ALA A 52 -0.23 15.38 -14.45
N ASP A 53 -1.04 15.49 -15.51
CA ASP A 53 -2.39 16.04 -15.39
C ASP A 53 -3.30 15.07 -14.65
N ARG A 54 -3.14 13.76 -14.90
CA ARG A 54 -3.82 12.72 -14.12
C ARG A 54 -3.49 12.81 -12.63
N ASP A 55 -2.21 13.03 -12.28
CA ASP A 55 -1.79 13.16 -10.88
C ASP A 55 -2.44 14.37 -10.21
N ARG A 56 -2.49 15.52 -10.90
CA ARG A 56 -3.20 16.72 -10.42
C ARG A 56 -4.67 16.46 -10.18
N MET A 57 -5.34 15.79 -11.11
CA MET A 57 -6.76 15.43 -10.95
C MET A 57 -6.99 14.52 -9.75
N ILE A 58 -6.10 13.56 -9.49
CA ILE A 58 -6.18 12.69 -8.31
C ILE A 58 -6.02 13.52 -7.03
N VAL A 59 -5.01 14.39 -6.96
CA VAL A 59 -4.77 15.30 -5.82
C VAL A 59 -6.01 16.17 -5.53
N GLU A 60 -6.56 16.81 -6.55
CA GLU A 60 -7.77 17.65 -6.43
C GLU A 60 -8.98 16.84 -5.95
N THR A 61 -9.16 15.63 -6.49
CA THR A 61 -10.24 14.73 -6.09
C THR A 61 -10.12 14.32 -4.63
N ILE A 62 -8.92 13.93 -4.16
CA ILE A 62 -8.69 13.57 -2.76
C ILE A 62 -9.00 14.77 -1.85
N ARG A 63 -8.51 15.98 -2.20
CA ARG A 63 -8.78 17.21 -1.45
C ARG A 63 -10.27 17.49 -1.31
N GLN A 64 -11.01 17.40 -2.41
CA GLN A 64 -12.46 17.59 -2.42
C GLN A 64 -13.18 16.58 -1.52
N LEU A 65 -12.77 15.31 -1.56
CA LEU A 65 -13.33 14.26 -0.71
C LEU A 65 -13.03 14.51 0.78
N LEU A 66 -11.80 14.92 1.09
CA LEU A 66 -11.39 15.25 2.47
C LEU A 66 -12.13 16.47 3.01
N SER A 67 -12.25 17.55 2.24
CA SER A 67 -12.94 18.78 2.67
C SER A 67 -14.46 18.64 2.70
N GLY A 68 -15.03 17.80 1.83
CA GLY A 68 -16.48 17.60 1.70
C GLY A 68 -17.07 16.62 2.72
N HIS A 69 -16.24 15.89 3.46
CA HIS A 69 -16.68 14.84 4.39
C HIS A 69 -16.06 15.03 5.78
N ARG A 70 -16.52 14.24 6.75
CA ARG A 70 -16.16 14.42 8.17
C ARG A 70 -14.83 13.72 8.56
N PHE A 71 -13.89 13.56 7.64
CA PHE A 71 -12.60 12.94 7.97
C PHE A 71 -11.84 13.73 9.05
N ARG A 72 -11.01 13.05 9.84
CA ARG A 72 -10.22 13.64 10.93
C ARG A 72 -8.74 13.31 10.79
N GLY A 73 -7.88 14.32 10.92
CA GLY A 73 -6.43 14.18 10.79
C GLY A 73 -5.97 14.05 9.34
N GLY A 74 -4.68 13.80 9.15
CA GLY A 74 -4.06 13.65 7.82
C GLY A 74 -3.18 12.40 7.68
N GLN A 75 -3.23 11.48 8.64
CA GLN A 75 -2.55 10.20 8.50
C GLN A 75 -3.34 9.30 7.57
N VAL A 76 -2.67 8.78 6.54
CA VAL A 76 -3.28 7.96 5.49
C VAL A 76 -2.59 6.60 5.43
N VAL A 77 -3.37 5.55 5.22
CA VAL A 77 -2.89 4.23 4.82
C VAL A 77 -3.40 3.98 3.41
N SER A 78 -2.49 3.70 2.48
CA SER A 78 -2.80 3.47 1.07
C SER A 78 -2.02 2.27 0.56
N CYS A 79 -2.38 1.78 -0.63
CA CYS A 79 -1.75 0.65 -1.28
C CYS A 79 -1.39 1.00 -2.73
N LEU A 80 -0.33 0.38 -3.24
CA LEU A 80 -0.04 0.37 -4.67
C LEU A 80 -1.00 -0.56 -5.42
N GLY A 81 -1.17 -0.33 -6.71
CA GLY A 81 -1.90 -1.22 -7.59
C GLY A 81 -1.16 -2.55 -7.79
N SER A 82 -1.90 -3.62 -8.09
CA SER A 82 -1.29 -4.94 -8.38
C SER A 82 -0.39 -4.92 -9.62
N GLU A 83 -0.70 -4.08 -10.61
CA GLU A 83 0.09 -3.93 -11.84
C GLU A 83 1.42 -3.18 -11.59
N GLU A 84 1.53 -2.48 -10.46
CA GLU A 84 2.73 -1.74 -10.04
C GLU A 84 3.66 -2.62 -9.19
N LEU A 85 3.21 -3.83 -8.82
CA LEU A 85 3.90 -4.75 -7.94
C LEU A 85 4.34 -6.00 -8.70
N PHE A 86 5.62 -6.34 -8.58
CA PHE A 86 6.15 -7.65 -8.88
C PHE A 86 6.05 -8.53 -7.64
N LEU A 87 5.29 -9.62 -7.74
CA LEU A 87 5.07 -10.58 -6.66
C LEU A 87 5.61 -11.95 -7.06
N GLN A 88 6.46 -12.53 -6.21
CA GLN A 88 6.99 -13.87 -6.39
C GLN A 88 7.06 -14.62 -5.06
N ASN A 89 6.73 -15.90 -5.12
CA ASN A 89 6.84 -16.78 -3.99
C ASN A 89 8.18 -17.52 -4.08
N VAL A 90 8.97 -17.48 -3.00
CA VAL A 90 10.26 -18.16 -2.90
C VAL A 90 10.28 -19.09 -1.70
N ARG A 91 10.83 -20.30 -1.91
CA ARG A 91 10.95 -21.31 -0.87
C ARG A 91 12.39 -21.37 -0.40
N LEU A 92 12.62 -20.91 0.81
CA LEU A 92 13.93 -20.87 1.42
C LEU A 92 14.05 -21.97 2.49
N PRO A 93 15.26 -22.48 2.79
CA PRO A 93 15.47 -23.22 4.03
C PRO A 93 15.09 -22.36 5.24
N GLN A 94 14.87 -22.96 6.41
CA GLN A 94 14.70 -22.17 7.63
C GLN A 94 15.98 -21.42 7.95
N LEU A 95 15.89 -20.09 7.93
CA LEU A 95 17.00 -19.16 8.11
C LEU A 95 16.59 -18.10 9.14
N PRO A 96 17.53 -17.55 9.92
CA PRO A 96 17.30 -16.34 10.70
C PRO A 96 16.82 -15.18 9.83
N ALA A 97 16.04 -14.25 10.39
CA ALA A 97 15.44 -13.14 9.65
C ALA A 97 16.48 -12.31 8.86
N GLU A 98 17.65 -12.04 9.45
CA GLU A 98 18.73 -11.28 8.79
C GLU A 98 19.32 -12.00 7.57
N GLU A 99 19.31 -13.33 7.56
CA GLU A 99 19.76 -14.14 6.42
C GLU A 99 18.69 -14.21 5.34
N VAL A 100 17.40 -14.26 5.73
CA VAL A 100 16.27 -14.18 4.79
C VAL A 100 16.36 -12.90 3.95
N ASP A 101 16.65 -11.76 4.56
CA ASP A 101 16.81 -10.49 3.84
C ASP A 101 17.87 -10.57 2.73
N LYS A 102 19.05 -11.13 3.03
CA LYS A 102 20.13 -11.28 2.05
C LYS A 102 19.74 -12.20 0.90
N VAL A 103 19.10 -13.32 1.22
CA VAL A 103 18.67 -14.30 0.21
C VAL A 103 17.55 -13.72 -0.65
N VAL A 104 16.60 -12.98 -0.07
CA VAL A 104 15.54 -12.27 -0.80
C VAL A 104 16.14 -11.26 -1.77
N GLN A 105 17.15 -10.49 -1.37
CA GLN A 105 17.80 -9.52 -2.27
C GLN A 105 18.45 -10.22 -3.46
N TRP A 106 19.15 -11.34 -3.22
CA TRP A 106 19.76 -12.13 -4.28
C TRP A 106 18.72 -12.76 -5.21
N GLU A 107 17.64 -13.35 -4.66
CA GLU A 107 16.52 -13.88 -5.45
C GLU A 107 15.81 -12.78 -6.26
N ALA A 108 15.74 -11.56 -5.74
CA ALA A 108 15.19 -10.42 -6.47
C ALA A 108 16.06 -10.06 -7.68
N GLU A 109 17.38 -10.03 -7.53
CA GLU A 109 18.32 -9.70 -8.61
C GLU A 109 18.21 -10.67 -9.80
N GLU A 110 18.00 -11.96 -9.53
CA GLU A 110 17.83 -13.00 -10.57
C GLU A 110 16.46 -12.97 -11.26
N ARG A 111 15.41 -12.55 -10.54
CA ARG A 111 14.01 -12.69 -11.01
C ARG A 111 13.41 -11.40 -11.53
N LEU A 112 13.93 -10.24 -11.16
CA LEU A 112 13.35 -8.96 -11.56
C LEU A 112 13.55 -8.71 -13.05
N PRO A 113 12.52 -8.23 -13.77
CA PRO A 113 12.64 -7.87 -15.18
C PRO A 113 13.31 -6.49 -15.39
N TYR A 114 13.90 -5.90 -14.36
CA TYR A 114 14.53 -4.57 -14.35
C TYR A 114 15.64 -4.51 -13.28
N PRO A 115 16.54 -3.50 -13.32
CA PRO A 115 17.66 -3.42 -12.39
C PRO A 115 17.22 -3.35 -10.92
N VAL A 116 17.81 -4.19 -10.07
CA VAL A 116 17.53 -4.24 -8.62
C VAL A 116 17.74 -2.88 -7.93
N GLY A 117 18.69 -2.06 -8.40
CA GLY A 117 18.93 -0.71 -7.87
C GLY A 117 17.77 0.27 -8.07
N GLU A 118 16.91 0.02 -9.06
CA GLU A 118 15.71 0.81 -9.32
C GLU A 118 14.49 0.29 -8.55
N ALA A 119 14.62 -0.85 -7.87
CA ALA A 119 13.56 -1.51 -7.14
C ALA A 119 13.54 -1.06 -5.66
N GLU A 120 12.35 -0.95 -5.11
CA GLU A 120 12.13 -1.11 -3.68
C GLU A 120 11.66 -2.54 -3.45
N ILE A 121 12.37 -3.28 -2.61
CA ILE A 121 12.09 -4.69 -2.32
C ILE A 121 11.66 -4.84 -0.87
N ARG A 122 10.61 -5.61 -0.66
CA ARG A 122 10.12 -6.06 0.64
C ARG A 122 9.80 -7.54 0.56
N HIS A 123 9.73 -8.17 1.72
CA HIS A 123 9.31 -9.56 1.80
C HIS A 123 8.37 -9.78 2.98
N LEU A 124 7.61 -10.87 2.89
CA LEU A 124 6.76 -11.36 3.98
C LEU A 124 7.03 -12.86 4.13
N VAL A 125 7.48 -13.28 5.31
CA VAL A 125 7.54 -14.70 5.66
C VAL A 125 6.10 -15.19 5.84
N ALA A 126 5.62 -15.98 4.88
CA ALA A 126 4.23 -16.44 4.84
C ALA A 126 3.99 -17.63 5.78
N GLY A 127 5.03 -18.40 6.08
CA GLY A 127 5.00 -19.49 7.05
C GLY A 127 5.87 -20.68 6.63
N GLU A 128 5.79 -21.75 7.40
CA GLU A 128 6.50 -23.00 7.12
C GLU A 128 5.75 -23.85 6.09
N VAL A 129 6.50 -24.47 5.18
CA VAL A 129 5.98 -25.40 4.18
C VAL A 129 6.80 -26.69 4.21
N ARG A 130 6.11 -27.83 4.24
CA ARG A 130 6.77 -29.14 4.11
C ARG A 130 7.03 -29.43 2.64
N GLN A 131 8.29 -29.65 2.30
CA GLN A 131 8.70 -30.12 0.98
C GLN A 131 9.53 -31.39 1.16
N ASP A 132 8.97 -32.51 0.73
CA ASP A 132 9.51 -33.85 0.95
C ASP A 132 9.73 -34.13 2.45
N ALA A 133 10.95 -34.50 2.85
CA ALA A 133 11.32 -34.75 4.24
C ALA A 133 11.74 -33.47 5.00
N ASN A 134 11.80 -32.31 4.34
CA ASN A 134 12.36 -31.08 4.90
C ASN A 134 11.28 -30.03 5.18
N ILE A 135 11.49 -29.26 6.25
CA ILE A 135 10.70 -28.06 6.54
C ILE A 135 11.42 -26.86 5.90
N LYS A 136 10.71 -26.14 5.06
CA LYS A 136 11.13 -24.88 4.44
C LYS A 136 10.26 -23.74 4.93
N GLN A 137 10.64 -22.51 4.62
CA GLN A 137 9.79 -21.35 4.79
C GLN A 137 9.42 -20.79 3.41
N GLU A 138 8.15 -20.42 3.28
CA GLU A 138 7.62 -19.71 2.11
C GLU A 138 7.73 -18.21 2.38
N VAL A 139 8.35 -17.49 1.46
CA VAL A 139 8.54 -16.04 1.53
C VAL A 139 7.91 -15.41 0.30
N ILE A 140 7.05 -14.43 0.51
CA ILE A 140 6.46 -13.62 -0.56
C ILE A 140 7.37 -12.42 -0.78
N LEU A 141 8.07 -12.42 -1.90
CA LEU A 141 8.88 -11.30 -2.38
C LEU A 141 7.95 -10.31 -3.08
N MET A 142 8.06 -9.05 -2.68
CA MET A 142 7.32 -7.91 -3.25
C MET A 142 8.34 -6.88 -3.74
N ALA A 143 8.22 -6.46 -4.99
CA ALA A 143 9.07 -5.41 -5.54
C ALA A 143 8.29 -4.43 -6.40
N CYS A 144 8.71 -3.18 -6.43
CA CYS A 144 8.19 -2.16 -7.34
C CYS A 144 9.27 -1.16 -7.70
N HIS A 145 9.13 -0.48 -8.84
CA HIS A 145 10.02 0.63 -9.17
C HIS A 145 9.94 1.75 -8.11
N ARG A 146 11.09 2.24 -7.66
CA ARG A 146 11.20 3.39 -6.73
C ARG A 146 10.46 4.63 -7.24
N GLY A 147 10.44 4.83 -8.56
CA GLY A 147 9.69 5.94 -9.19
C GLY A 147 8.19 5.86 -8.94
N VAL A 148 7.61 4.65 -8.96
CA VAL A 148 6.19 4.42 -8.68
C VAL A 148 5.86 4.76 -7.24
N LEU A 149 6.67 4.27 -6.28
CA LEU A 149 6.51 4.63 -4.87
C LEU A 149 6.61 6.13 -4.62
N LYS A 150 7.64 6.79 -5.19
CA LYS A 150 7.83 8.23 -5.05
C LYS A 150 6.65 9.02 -5.61
N ARG A 151 6.14 8.62 -6.78
CA ARG A 151 4.94 9.23 -7.36
C ARG A 151 3.72 9.02 -6.47
N HIS A 152 3.48 7.79 -6.00
CA HIS A 152 2.35 7.48 -5.13
C HIS A 152 2.38 8.29 -3.84
N VAL A 153 3.51 8.30 -3.13
CA VAL A 153 3.69 9.11 -1.92
C VAL A 153 3.55 10.60 -2.23
N GLY A 154 4.14 11.08 -3.31
CA GLY A 154 4.07 12.49 -3.71
C GLY A 154 2.64 12.96 -4.03
N ILE A 155 1.78 12.10 -4.58
CA ILE A 155 0.35 12.39 -4.76
C ILE A 155 -0.34 12.54 -3.40
N LEU A 156 -0.05 11.63 -2.45
CA LEU A 156 -0.67 11.66 -1.12
C LEU A 156 -0.20 12.83 -0.25
N GLU A 157 1.07 13.22 -0.36
CA GLU A 157 1.63 14.38 0.34
C GLU A 157 1.11 15.71 -0.21
N GLN A 158 0.79 15.76 -1.51
CA GLN A 158 0.20 16.93 -2.14
C GLN A 158 -1.29 17.07 -1.82
N ALA A 159 -2.02 15.96 -1.64
CA ALA A 159 -3.46 16.00 -1.34
C ALA A 159 -3.75 16.69 0.00
#